data_AF-A0A1M3QBJ4-F1
#
_entry.id   AF-A0A1M3QBJ4-F1
#
_cell.length_a   1.000
_cell.length_b   1.000
_cell.length_c   1.000
_cell.angle_alpha   90.00
_cell.angle_beta   90.00
_cell.angle_gamma   90.00
#
_symmetry.space_group_name_H-M   'P 1'
#
loop_
_entity.id
_entity.type
_entity.pdbx_description
1 polymer ?
#
loop_
_entity_poly.entity_id
_entity_poly.type
_entity_poly.pdbx_seq_one_letter_code
_entity_poly.pdbx_strand_id
1 'polypeptide(L)'
;MFDRLVLPFRRPALQRFVAVHPPSRQVSRADGELIAAYEGILPDSLLELWRRKGLGFYGDRQLALIDPRPWQSVLNRWIVSPSDDVRRIPIVLTPFGVLLYYRKLTATDEDVAFIDPVSKRTSDLAWSLDEFFNRFLCDEQSLESLISPALLRSAREECGALSSGEVYEIDQMLFSMQMLRIAKVDAFEMHRRLRDAVDPPRPTAEKPTTVADALPVEHRSTFENIADGQDLAGLYLSSYSDWHRLLALRPDGRYSLLFWRIHYRSLERVDVRFYTGTYEISRNAEGDEIVELDIILRAGSSGGDDNDDRLVVMHSGGASFLLRIHDLDHIATAIGGWDEMGRSEYYFRRITLDEAFPEESDDSLPAPPFADLPRVLQVLVHVEPLRPTITHVEEPDLDEEDDGEGTVMCTLDLGEEDGLRFNMPLYSPPDTDRQLKGWVWKMAPHACKVGVKYRRGEDGAIEHGPAVGDILTTRAPGER
;
A
#
# COMPACT_ATOMS: atom_id res chain seq x y z
N MET A 1 74.59 16.37 7.30
CA MET A 1 74.10 15.39 6.29
C MET A 1 73.10 14.50 7.00
N PHE A 2 71.82 14.84 6.94
CA PHE A 2 70.73 14.01 7.45
C PHE A 2 69.71 13.90 6.33
N ASP A 3 69.67 12.73 5.71
CA ASP A 3 68.68 12.36 4.71
C ASP A 3 67.30 12.31 5.35
N ARG A 4 66.39 13.15 4.87
CA ARG A 4 64.95 13.00 5.08
C ARG A 4 64.50 11.82 4.21
N LEU A 5 64.37 10.66 4.84
CA LEU A 5 63.60 9.53 4.31
C LEU A 5 62.15 9.99 4.07
N VAL A 6 61.83 10.25 2.80
CA VAL A 6 60.46 10.36 2.31
C VAL A 6 59.88 8.94 2.34
N LEU A 7 59.03 8.65 3.33
CA LEU A 7 58.22 7.45 3.33
C LEU A 7 57.36 7.42 2.05
N PRO A 8 57.34 6.31 1.28
CA PRO A 8 56.49 6.21 0.10
C PRO A 8 55.03 6.32 0.52
N PHE A 9 54.26 7.21 -0.12
CA PHE A 9 52.81 7.30 0.04
C PHE A 9 52.18 5.95 -0.35
N ARG A 10 51.95 5.07 0.65
CA ARG A 10 51.23 3.80 0.46
C ARG A 10 49.84 4.12 -0.07
N ARG A 11 49.53 3.58 -1.25
CA ARG A 11 48.20 3.57 -1.84
C ARG A 11 47.23 2.89 -0.85
N PRO A 12 46.06 3.47 -0.55
CA PRO A 12 45.07 2.86 0.33
C PRO A 12 44.61 1.50 -0.21
N ALA A 13 44.28 0.55 0.67
CA ALA A 13 43.77 -0.77 0.26
C ALA A 13 42.49 -0.67 -0.60
N LEU A 14 41.59 0.26 -0.26
CA LEU A 14 40.32 0.48 -0.98
C LEU A 14 40.40 1.63 -1.99
N GLN A 15 41.55 1.84 -2.64
CA GLN A 15 41.74 2.97 -3.56
C GLN A 15 40.79 2.92 -4.77
N ARG A 16 40.50 1.74 -5.31
CA ARG A 16 39.61 1.61 -6.48
C ARG A 16 38.20 2.07 -6.14
N PHE A 17 37.67 1.64 -5.00
CA PHE A 17 36.41 2.14 -4.47
C PHE A 17 36.37 3.66 -4.40
N VAL A 18 37.37 4.29 -3.77
CA VAL A 18 37.43 5.75 -3.62
C VAL A 18 37.54 6.48 -4.97
N ALA A 19 38.18 5.87 -5.96
CA ALA A 19 38.32 6.44 -7.29
C ALA A 19 37.00 6.41 -8.08
N VAL A 20 36.24 5.32 -7.97
CA VAL A 20 34.93 5.16 -8.63
C VAL A 20 33.84 5.94 -7.87
N HIS A 21 33.88 5.91 -6.55
CA HIS A 21 32.92 6.55 -5.65
C HIS A 21 33.63 7.56 -4.76
N PRO A 22 33.88 8.80 -5.21
CA PRO A 22 34.55 9.80 -4.40
C PRO A 22 33.70 10.20 -3.18
N PRO A 23 34.31 10.51 -2.03
CA PRO A 23 33.57 10.98 -0.85
C PRO A 23 32.89 12.32 -1.14
N SER A 24 31.64 12.44 -0.71
CA SER A 24 30.90 13.69 -0.77
C SER A 24 31.42 14.72 0.24
N ARG A 25 30.93 15.97 0.12
CA ARG A 25 31.22 17.03 1.10
C ARG A 25 30.57 16.80 2.47
N GLN A 26 29.59 15.89 2.56
CA GLN A 26 28.85 15.59 3.79
C GLN A 26 29.53 14.49 4.62
N VAL A 27 30.70 14.02 4.21
CA VAL A 27 31.45 13.00 4.95
C VAL A 27 32.05 13.58 6.22
N SER A 28 31.80 12.94 7.35
CA SER A 28 32.34 13.29 8.66
C SER A 28 33.56 12.43 8.98
N ARG A 29 34.52 12.98 9.73
CA ARG A 29 35.71 12.24 10.11
C ARG A 29 35.34 11.18 11.14
N ALA A 30 35.79 9.94 10.94
CA ALA A 30 35.72 8.91 11.97
C ALA A 30 36.60 9.31 13.16
N ASP A 31 36.00 9.41 14.35
CA ASP A 31 36.72 9.73 15.57
C ASP A 31 37.60 8.54 16.04
N GLY A 32 38.55 8.82 16.94
CA GLY A 32 39.50 7.81 17.42
C GLY A 32 38.83 6.70 18.24
N GLU A 33 37.72 6.99 18.91
CA GLU A 33 36.99 6.01 19.73
C GLU A 33 36.29 4.98 18.84
N LEU A 34 35.65 5.42 17.75
CA LEU A 34 35.05 4.56 16.76
C LEU A 34 36.10 3.63 16.14
N ILE A 35 37.23 4.18 15.71
CA ILE A 35 38.31 3.38 15.12
C ILE A 35 38.80 2.33 16.12
N ALA A 36 39.10 2.72 17.36
CA ALA A 36 39.57 1.79 18.39
C ALA A 36 38.54 0.71 18.73
N ALA A 37 37.24 1.03 18.69
CA ALA A 37 36.17 0.07 18.99
C ALA A 37 36.05 -1.07 17.96
N TYR A 38 36.61 -0.91 16.76
CA TYR A 38 36.55 -1.89 15.68
C TYR A 38 37.92 -2.39 15.20
N GLU A 39 39.02 -1.95 15.81
CA GLU A 39 40.35 -2.51 15.57
C GLU A 39 40.40 -4.00 15.93
N GLY A 40 40.95 -4.82 15.04
CA GLY A 40 40.98 -6.28 15.19
C GLY A 40 39.61 -6.98 15.01
N ILE A 41 38.55 -6.21 14.72
CA ILE A 41 37.19 -6.73 14.49
C ILE A 41 36.79 -6.55 13.03
N LEU A 42 37.01 -5.35 12.48
CA LEU A 42 36.85 -5.08 11.05
C LEU A 42 38.20 -5.13 10.33
N PRO A 43 38.22 -5.48 9.04
CA PRO A 43 39.41 -5.40 8.20
C PRO A 43 40.09 -4.02 8.24
N ASP A 44 41.43 -4.02 8.35
CA ASP A 44 42.24 -2.80 8.41
C ASP A 44 42.03 -1.87 7.21
N SER A 45 41.66 -2.43 6.05
CA SER A 45 41.35 -1.70 4.81
C SER A 45 40.15 -0.75 4.98
N LEU A 46 39.10 -1.19 5.68
CA LEU A 46 37.93 -0.36 5.98
C LEU A 46 38.27 0.70 7.03
N LEU A 47 39.00 0.33 8.08
CA LEU A 47 39.42 1.28 9.12
C LEU A 47 40.37 2.34 8.56
N GLU A 48 41.25 1.99 7.61
CA GLU A 48 42.06 2.95 6.87
C GLU A 48 41.19 3.93 6.06
N LEU A 49 40.15 3.43 5.38
CA LEU A 49 39.21 4.25 4.64
C LEU A 49 38.48 5.24 5.56
N TRP A 50 37.96 4.77 6.69
CA TRP A 50 37.30 5.62 7.70
C TRP A 50 38.24 6.69 8.27
N ARG A 51 39.48 6.33 8.62
CA ARG A 51 40.49 7.28 9.13
C ARG A 51 40.83 8.36 8.11
N ARG A 52 40.98 8.00 6.83
CA ARG A 52 41.47 8.90 5.78
C ARG A 52 40.38 9.71 5.09
N LYS A 53 39.19 9.12 4.91
CA LYS A 53 38.12 9.68 4.09
C LYS A 53 36.86 9.98 4.90
N GLY A 54 36.53 9.15 5.90
CA GLY A 54 35.42 9.39 6.83
C GLY A 54 34.15 8.58 6.52
N LEU A 55 33.07 8.87 7.24
CA LEU A 55 31.73 8.28 7.14
C LEU A 55 30.73 9.24 6.50
N GLY A 56 29.81 8.74 5.69
CA GLY A 56 28.84 9.54 4.93
C GLY A 56 28.74 9.08 3.48
N PHE A 57 28.21 9.92 2.60
CA PHE A 57 27.94 9.53 1.21
C PHE A 57 29.18 9.46 0.32
N TYR A 58 29.25 8.41 -0.51
CA TYR A 58 30.26 8.17 -1.54
C TYR A 58 29.59 7.98 -2.90
N GLY A 59 30.20 8.58 -3.93
CA GLY A 59 29.78 8.48 -5.32
C GLY A 59 28.42 9.10 -5.63
N ASP A 60 28.05 9.09 -6.91
CA ASP A 60 26.78 9.67 -7.37
C ASP A 60 25.58 8.82 -6.95
N ARG A 61 25.78 7.56 -6.58
CA ARG A 61 24.71 6.72 -6.03
C ARG A 61 24.46 6.92 -4.53
N GLN A 62 25.11 7.90 -3.87
CA GLN A 62 24.93 8.20 -2.44
C GLN A 62 24.99 6.95 -1.53
N LEU A 63 25.98 6.10 -1.73
CA LEU A 63 26.29 4.99 -0.81
C LEU A 63 26.78 5.58 0.52
N ALA A 64 26.08 5.33 1.62
CA ALA A 64 26.44 5.87 2.93
C ALA A 64 27.30 4.88 3.71
N LEU A 65 28.56 5.22 3.98
CA LEU A 65 29.33 4.53 5.02
C LEU A 65 28.85 5.01 6.38
N ILE A 66 28.44 4.08 7.24
CA ILE A 66 27.74 4.37 8.49
C ILE A 66 28.59 4.03 9.73
N ASP A 67 28.32 4.74 10.83
CA ASP A 67 28.77 4.32 12.15
C ASP A 67 27.98 3.07 12.57
N PRO A 68 28.62 1.92 12.83
CA PRO A 68 27.86 0.71 13.13
C PRO A 68 27.14 0.75 14.49
N ARG A 69 27.56 1.61 15.42
CA ARG A 69 27.06 1.63 16.82
C ARG A 69 25.54 1.83 16.92
N PRO A 70 24.94 2.89 16.34
CA PRO A 70 23.48 3.07 16.40
C PRO A 70 22.71 2.06 15.52
N TRP A 71 23.36 1.52 14.48
CA TRP A 71 22.75 0.56 13.55
C TRP A 71 22.78 -0.88 14.02
N GLN A 72 23.59 -1.20 15.03
CA GLN A 72 23.74 -2.57 15.54
C GLN A 72 22.41 -3.13 16.07
N SER A 73 21.65 -2.32 16.81
CA SER A 73 20.33 -2.72 17.33
C SER A 73 19.33 -2.96 16.20
N VAL A 74 19.35 -2.14 15.16
CA VAL A 74 18.52 -2.28 13.96
C VAL A 74 18.81 -3.62 13.26
N LEU A 75 20.09 -3.91 12.99
CA LEU A 75 20.51 -5.16 12.35
C LEU A 75 20.10 -6.38 13.18
N ASN A 76 20.28 -6.33 14.50
CA ASN A 76 19.93 -7.41 15.42
C ASN A 76 18.41 -7.68 15.44
N ARG A 77 17.57 -6.66 15.28
CA ARG A 77 16.11 -6.86 15.19
C ARG A 77 15.70 -7.54 13.89
N TRP A 78 16.38 -7.27 12.78
CA TRP A 78 16.07 -7.87 11.49
C TRP A 78 16.52 -9.33 11.41
N ILE A 79 17.71 -9.64 11.92
CA ILE A 79 18.30 -10.98 11.83
C ILE A 79 18.24 -11.66 13.19
N VAL A 80 17.07 -12.24 13.49
CA VAL A 80 16.85 -13.09 14.68
C VAL A 80 17.46 -14.47 14.41
N SER A 81 18.77 -14.58 14.56
CA SER A 81 19.43 -15.89 14.63
C SER A 81 19.62 -16.29 16.09
N PRO A 82 19.65 -17.60 16.40
CA PRO A 82 20.25 -18.09 17.64
C PRO A 82 21.66 -17.49 17.79
N SER A 83 22.14 -17.41 19.03
CA SER A 83 23.49 -16.95 19.36
C SER A 83 24.55 -17.91 18.83
N ASP A 84 24.73 -17.96 17.52
CA ASP A 84 25.93 -18.49 16.89
C ASP A 84 26.95 -17.34 16.85
N ASP A 85 28.19 -17.64 17.22
CA ASP A 85 29.32 -16.72 17.51
C ASP A 85 29.74 -15.76 16.38
N VAL A 86 28.98 -15.68 15.28
CA VAL A 86 29.25 -14.85 14.11
C VAL A 86 28.79 -13.42 14.35
N ARG A 87 29.74 -12.56 14.73
CA ARG A 87 29.51 -11.13 14.89
C ARG A 87 29.17 -10.48 13.55
N ARG A 88 28.03 -9.77 13.50
CA ARG A 88 27.54 -9.04 12.32
C ARG A 88 27.64 -7.54 12.56
N ILE A 89 28.23 -6.81 11.62
CA ILE A 89 28.53 -5.38 11.81
C ILE A 89 28.00 -4.59 10.62
N PRO A 90 27.00 -3.71 10.79
CA PRO A 90 26.49 -2.89 9.70
C PRO A 90 27.53 -1.85 9.27
N ILE A 91 27.83 -1.77 7.98
CA ILE A 91 28.94 -0.95 7.46
C ILE A 91 28.51 0.03 6.36
N VAL A 92 27.45 -0.28 5.60
CA VAL A 92 26.95 0.58 4.52
C VAL A 92 25.43 0.61 4.52
N LEU A 93 24.85 1.76 4.22
CA LEU A 93 23.43 1.95 3.94
C LEU A 93 23.26 2.46 2.50
N THR A 94 22.37 1.83 1.74
CA THR A 94 22.02 2.31 0.39
C THR A 94 20.99 3.45 0.45
N PRO A 95 20.77 4.21 -0.64
CA PRO A 95 19.75 5.26 -0.68
C PRO A 95 18.33 4.79 -0.39
N PHE A 96 18.04 3.50 -0.57
CA PHE A 96 16.71 2.90 -0.35
C PHE A 96 16.63 2.11 0.96
N GLY A 97 17.61 2.28 1.85
CA GLY A 97 17.59 1.65 3.17
C GLY A 97 18.01 0.18 3.22
N VAL A 98 18.54 -0.39 2.14
CA VAL A 98 19.22 -1.69 2.22
C VAL A 98 20.46 -1.56 3.09
N LEU A 99 20.55 -2.39 4.13
CA LEU A 99 21.64 -2.37 5.11
C LEU A 99 22.65 -3.48 4.78
N LEU A 100 23.88 -3.09 4.49
CA LEU A 100 24.99 -3.99 4.16
C LEU A 100 25.86 -4.17 5.40
N TYR A 101 26.18 -5.42 5.73
CA TYR A 101 26.90 -5.76 6.95
C TYR A 101 28.00 -6.78 6.70
N TYR A 102 29.08 -6.63 7.46
CA TYR A 102 30.20 -7.55 7.50
C TYR A 102 29.93 -8.70 8.46
N ARG A 103 30.38 -9.91 8.13
CA ARG A 103 30.45 -11.04 9.06
C ARG A 103 31.85 -11.60 9.10
N LYS A 104 32.33 -11.87 10.31
CA LYS A 104 33.50 -12.73 10.53
C LYS A 104 33.00 -14.15 10.78
N LEU A 105 33.11 -15.02 9.78
CA LEU A 105 32.56 -16.38 9.83
C LEU A 105 33.46 -17.32 10.62
N THR A 106 34.78 -17.22 10.41
CA THR A 106 35.81 -17.98 11.12
C THR A 106 37.02 -17.06 11.38
N ALA A 107 38.13 -17.59 11.93
CA ALA A 107 39.35 -16.81 12.08
C ALA A 107 39.89 -16.29 10.73
N THR A 108 39.69 -17.05 9.65
CA THR A 108 40.19 -16.73 8.31
C THR A 108 39.10 -16.25 7.37
N ASP A 109 37.87 -16.74 7.54
CA ASP A 109 36.79 -16.52 6.59
C ASP A 109 35.89 -15.37 7.04
N GLU A 110 35.44 -14.61 6.05
CA GLU A 110 34.58 -13.46 6.22
C GLU A 110 33.69 -13.30 4.99
N ASP A 111 32.63 -12.51 5.11
CA ASP A 111 31.85 -12.08 3.97
C ASP A 111 31.19 -10.72 4.22
N VAL A 112 30.56 -10.20 3.17
CA VAL A 112 29.63 -9.09 3.24
C VAL A 112 28.28 -9.56 2.72
N ALA A 113 27.23 -9.27 3.49
CA ALA A 113 25.86 -9.63 3.17
C ALA A 113 24.94 -8.40 3.29
N PHE A 114 23.69 -8.54 2.87
CA PHE A 114 22.69 -7.48 2.99
C PHE A 114 21.40 -7.95 3.63
N ILE A 115 20.65 -6.99 4.17
CA ILE A 115 19.23 -7.13 4.48
C ILE A 115 18.49 -5.97 3.80
N ASP A 116 17.52 -6.30 2.97
CA ASP A 116 16.56 -5.36 2.42
C ASP A 116 15.32 -5.36 3.33
N PRO A 117 15.05 -4.25 4.06
CA PRO A 117 13.92 -4.19 4.98
C PRO A 117 12.56 -4.13 4.26
N VAL A 118 12.54 -3.74 2.97
CA VAL A 118 11.32 -3.61 2.17
C VAL A 118 10.92 -4.99 1.62
N SER A 119 11.82 -5.64 0.89
CA SER A 119 11.56 -6.97 0.33
C SER A 119 11.75 -8.12 1.33
N LYS A 120 12.32 -7.84 2.51
CA LYS A 120 12.66 -8.81 3.57
C LYS A 120 13.68 -9.86 3.12
N ARG A 121 14.44 -9.58 2.06
CA ARG A 121 15.44 -10.49 1.48
C ARG A 121 16.81 -10.28 2.11
N THR A 122 17.56 -11.36 2.22
CA THR A 122 18.97 -11.35 2.63
C THR A 122 19.76 -12.37 1.81
N SER A 123 21.00 -12.03 1.47
CA SER A 123 21.96 -12.90 0.79
C SER A 123 23.38 -12.39 1.05
N ASP A 124 24.38 -13.24 0.84
CA ASP A 124 25.78 -12.83 0.70
C ASP A 124 26.01 -12.10 -0.63
N LEU A 125 26.98 -11.18 -0.62
CA LEU A 125 27.38 -10.35 -1.76
C LEU A 125 28.81 -10.64 -2.21
N ALA A 126 29.73 -10.84 -1.26
CA ALA A 126 31.13 -11.14 -1.53
C ALA A 126 31.78 -11.85 -0.34
N TRP A 127 32.79 -12.68 -0.62
CA TRP A 127 33.53 -13.49 0.37
C TRP A 127 34.73 -12.78 1.00
N SER A 128 34.86 -11.47 0.79
CA SER A 128 35.78 -10.61 1.52
C SER A 128 35.36 -9.15 1.46
N LEU A 129 35.74 -8.37 2.47
CA LEU A 129 35.45 -6.93 2.48
C LEU A 129 36.16 -6.20 1.34
N ASP A 130 37.39 -6.59 1.04
CA ASP A 130 38.20 -5.95 0.00
C ASP A 130 37.62 -6.20 -1.39
N GLU A 131 37.15 -7.43 -1.67
CA GLU A 131 36.43 -7.75 -2.91
C GLU A 131 35.11 -6.98 -2.98
N PHE A 132 34.36 -6.92 -1.88
CA PHE A 132 33.12 -6.15 -1.84
C PHE A 132 33.33 -4.69 -2.25
N PHE A 133 34.30 -3.99 -1.65
CA PHE A 133 34.53 -2.57 -1.95
C PHE A 133 35.18 -2.34 -3.32
N ASN A 134 36.25 -3.08 -3.66
CA ASN A 134 37.03 -2.81 -4.87
C ASN A 134 36.49 -3.49 -6.13
N ARG A 135 35.63 -4.51 -6.00
CA ARG A 135 35.04 -5.22 -7.13
C ARG A 135 33.53 -5.07 -7.16
N PHE A 136 32.80 -5.58 -6.16
CA PHE A 136 31.33 -5.60 -6.18
C PHE A 136 30.75 -4.18 -6.30
N LEU A 137 31.11 -3.26 -5.41
CA LEU A 137 30.63 -1.88 -5.47
C LEU A 137 31.17 -1.09 -6.66
N CYS A 138 32.23 -1.56 -7.32
CA CYS A 138 32.83 -0.90 -8.48
C CYS A 138 32.37 -1.49 -9.82
N ASP A 139 31.54 -2.52 -9.79
CA ASP A 139 30.95 -3.16 -10.95
C ASP A 139 29.52 -2.67 -11.11
N GLU A 140 29.17 -2.22 -12.32
CA GLU A 140 27.91 -1.53 -12.57
C GLU A 140 26.71 -2.48 -12.39
N GLN A 141 26.77 -3.66 -13.00
CA GLN A 141 25.71 -4.66 -12.91
C GLN A 141 25.49 -5.13 -11.47
N SER A 142 26.57 -5.38 -10.72
CA SER A 142 26.49 -5.76 -9.30
C SER A 142 25.88 -4.67 -8.43
N LEU A 143 26.22 -3.40 -8.69
CA LEU A 143 25.67 -2.28 -7.94
C LEU A 143 24.20 -1.98 -8.30
N GLU A 144 23.80 -2.24 -9.55
CA GLU A 144 22.41 -2.10 -10.01
C GLU A 144 21.45 -3.06 -9.32
N SER A 145 21.91 -4.26 -8.96
CA SER A 145 21.09 -5.21 -8.22
C SER A 145 20.76 -4.74 -6.78
N LEU A 146 21.51 -3.77 -6.25
CA LEU A 146 21.23 -3.14 -4.95
C LEU A 146 20.56 -1.76 -5.10
N ILE A 147 20.89 -1.03 -6.16
CA ILE A 147 20.46 0.34 -6.37
C ILE A 147 20.10 0.52 -7.85
N SER A 148 18.80 0.42 -8.15
CA SER A 148 18.28 0.68 -9.50
C SER A 148 18.60 2.13 -9.93
N PRO A 149 19.31 2.33 -11.06
CA PRO A 149 19.65 3.68 -11.54
C PRO A 149 18.43 4.48 -11.97
N ALA A 150 17.43 3.81 -12.56
CA ALA A 150 16.19 4.44 -12.98
C ALA A 150 15.42 4.96 -11.75
N LEU A 151 15.27 4.10 -10.73
CA LEU A 151 14.56 4.46 -9.51
C LEU A 151 15.27 5.57 -8.73
N LEU A 152 16.60 5.52 -8.64
CA LEU A 152 17.38 6.57 -7.98
C LEU A 152 17.26 7.91 -8.71
N ARG A 153 17.17 7.89 -10.04
CA ARG A 153 16.96 9.09 -10.86
C ARG A 153 15.60 9.71 -10.55
N SER A 154 14.53 8.91 -10.60
CA SER A 154 13.17 9.36 -10.26
C SER A 154 13.09 9.93 -8.84
N ALA A 155 13.67 9.23 -7.86
CA ALA A 155 13.72 9.68 -6.47
C ALA A 155 14.41 11.04 -6.30
N ARG A 156 15.48 11.28 -7.07
CA ARG A 156 16.20 12.56 -7.06
C ARG A 156 15.46 13.67 -7.76
N GLU A 157 14.78 13.38 -8.86
CA GLU A 157 13.96 14.34 -9.58
C GLU A 157 12.77 14.78 -8.73
N GLU A 158 12.13 13.86 -8.01
CA GLU A 158 10.96 14.12 -7.17
C GLU A 158 11.31 14.77 -5.83
N CYS A 159 12.32 14.25 -5.12
CA CYS A 159 12.60 14.67 -3.74
C CYS A 159 13.92 15.44 -3.56
N GLY A 160 14.78 15.50 -4.57
CA GLY A 160 16.14 16.03 -4.47
C GLY A 160 17.11 15.08 -3.74
N ALA A 161 18.39 15.46 -3.62
CA ALA A 161 19.43 14.63 -3.00
C ALA A 161 19.23 14.39 -1.49
N LEU A 162 19.62 13.21 -0.99
CA LEU A 162 19.54 12.86 0.44
C LEU A 162 20.50 13.67 1.32
N SER A 163 20.07 13.94 2.55
CA SER A 163 20.89 14.42 3.67
C SER A 163 21.33 13.25 4.55
N SER A 164 22.28 13.49 5.45
CA SER A 164 22.75 12.47 6.39
C SER A 164 21.60 11.88 7.21
N GLY A 165 21.47 10.55 7.22
CA GLY A 165 20.42 9.83 7.93
C GLY A 165 19.11 9.66 7.16
N GLU A 166 18.97 10.27 5.99
CA GLU A 166 17.80 10.12 5.13
C GLU A 166 17.96 8.97 4.14
N VAL A 167 16.84 8.37 3.78
CA VAL A 167 16.68 7.40 2.67
C VAL A 167 15.44 7.75 1.85
N TYR A 168 15.39 7.25 0.62
CA TYR A 168 14.19 7.26 -0.19
C TYR A 168 13.33 6.05 0.15
N GLU A 169 12.07 6.29 0.44
CA GLU A 169 11.07 5.26 0.66
C GLU A 169 10.03 5.31 -0.46
N ILE A 170 9.71 4.12 -0.98
CA ILE A 170 8.75 3.93 -2.05
C ILE A 170 7.49 3.31 -1.46
N ASP A 171 6.35 3.93 -1.74
CA ASP A 171 5.05 3.37 -1.37
C ASP A 171 4.80 2.07 -2.15
N GLN A 172 4.94 0.93 -1.47
CA GLN A 172 4.80 -0.39 -2.10
C GLN A 172 3.39 -0.66 -2.63
N MET A 173 2.34 -0.10 -2.01
CA MET A 173 0.96 -0.30 -2.49
C MET A 173 0.75 0.40 -3.82
N LEU A 174 1.20 1.65 -3.90
CA LEU A 174 1.13 2.42 -5.14
C LEU A 174 2.06 1.83 -6.20
N PHE A 175 3.26 1.39 -5.82
CA PHE A 175 4.23 0.80 -6.75
C PHE A 175 3.67 -0.46 -7.43
N SER A 176 2.99 -1.34 -6.68
CA SER A 176 2.28 -2.51 -7.24
C SER A 176 1.09 -2.15 -8.12
N MET A 177 0.56 -0.93 -8.01
CA MET A 177 -0.47 -0.35 -8.88
C MET A 177 0.15 0.50 -10.02
N GLN A 178 1.45 0.35 -10.28
CA GLN A 178 2.22 1.13 -11.27
C GLN A 178 2.19 2.65 -11.03
N MET A 179 1.86 3.08 -9.81
CA MET A 179 1.92 4.46 -9.36
C MET A 179 3.17 4.68 -8.50
N LEU A 180 4.06 5.56 -8.91
CA LEU A 180 5.28 5.84 -8.16
C LEU A 180 5.04 7.00 -7.19
N ARG A 181 5.18 6.74 -5.88
CA ARG A 181 5.28 7.78 -4.86
C ARG A 181 6.55 7.56 -4.05
N ILE A 182 7.40 8.58 -4.04
CA ILE A 182 8.69 8.54 -3.34
C ILE A 182 8.70 9.63 -2.26
N ALA A 183 9.18 9.27 -1.09
CA ALA A 183 9.39 10.23 0.00
C ALA A 183 10.81 10.12 0.56
N LYS A 184 11.33 11.23 1.07
CA LYS A 184 12.48 11.19 1.98
C LYS A 184 12.00 10.93 3.39
N VAL A 185 12.62 9.96 4.04
CA VAL A 185 12.30 9.60 5.42
C VAL A 185 13.59 9.41 6.22
N ASP A 186 13.47 9.50 7.54
CA ASP A 186 14.55 9.09 8.43
C ASP A 186 14.75 7.57 8.34
N ALA A 187 16.00 7.15 8.15
CA ALA A 187 16.31 5.75 7.91
C ALA A 187 16.05 4.86 9.13
N PHE A 188 16.27 5.36 10.36
CA PHE A 188 15.97 4.60 11.57
C PHE A 188 14.48 4.39 11.73
N GLU A 189 13.69 5.44 11.51
CA GLU A 189 12.24 5.39 11.58
C GLU A 189 11.65 4.44 10.52
N MET A 190 12.19 4.47 9.30
CA MET A 190 11.83 3.53 8.23
C MET A 190 12.08 2.08 8.65
N HIS A 191 13.30 1.75 9.10
CA HIS A 191 13.61 0.39 9.54
C HIS A 191 12.79 -0.03 10.76
N ARG A 192 12.52 0.88 11.69
CA ARG A 192 11.67 0.62 12.87
C ARG A 192 10.26 0.26 12.42
N ARG A 193 9.64 1.10 11.59
CA ARG A 193 8.29 0.90 11.05
C ARG A 193 8.18 -0.41 10.26
N LEU A 194 9.13 -0.70 9.38
CA LEU A 194 9.14 -1.92 8.58
C LEU A 194 9.37 -3.18 9.43
N ARG A 195 10.22 -3.10 10.47
CA ARG A 195 10.42 -4.25 11.38
C ARG A 195 9.21 -4.48 12.27
N ASP A 196 8.62 -3.42 12.84
CA ASP A 196 7.35 -3.48 13.57
C ASP A 196 6.23 -4.00 12.66
N ALA A 197 6.39 -3.85 11.34
CA ALA A 197 5.48 -4.44 10.36
C ALA A 197 5.63 -5.97 10.19
N VAL A 198 6.81 -6.53 10.48
CA VAL A 198 7.07 -7.97 10.41
C VAL A 198 6.72 -8.66 11.72
N ASP A 199 7.03 -8.03 12.85
CA ASP A 199 6.88 -8.58 14.18
C ASP A 199 6.15 -7.53 15.02
N PRO A 200 4.81 -7.44 14.90
CA PRO A 200 4.03 -6.39 15.53
C PRO A 200 4.25 -6.41 17.04
N PRO A 201 4.45 -5.26 17.69
CA PRO A 201 4.37 -5.19 19.14
C PRO A 201 3.02 -5.78 19.57
N ARG A 202 2.99 -6.41 20.75
CA ARG A 202 1.75 -6.95 21.30
C ARG A 202 0.67 -5.86 21.26
N PRO A 203 -0.58 -6.21 20.91
CA PRO A 203 -1.68 -5.26 20.93
C PRO A 203 -1.70 -4.51 22.26
N THR A 204 -1.72 -3.19 22.19
CA THR A 204 -1.86 -2.33 23.38
C THR A 204 -3.33 -2.19 23.78
N ALA A 205 -4.25 -2.52 22.88
CA ALA A 205 -5.68 -2.62 23.11
C ALA A 205 -6.22 -4.03 22.79
N GLU A 206 -7.41 -4.33 23.30
CA GLU A 206 -8.10 -5.59 23.02
C GLU A 206 -8.83 -5.55 21.67
N LYS A 207 -8.89 -6.72 21.00
CA LYS A 207 -9.69 -6.89 19.78
C LYS A 207 -11.17 -6.69 20.13
N PRO A 208 -11.91 -5.83 19.42
CA PRO A 208 -13.34 -5.68 19.69
C PRO A 208 -14.07 -6.99 19.48
N THR A 209 -14.97 -7.32 20.40
CA THR A 209 -15.93 -8.42 20.21
C THR A 209 -17.30 -7.89 19.83
N THR A 210 -17.67 -6.72 20.34
CA THR A 210 -18.92 -6.02 20.05
C THR A 210 -18.70 -4.66 19.41
N VAL A 211 -19.75 -4.08 18.84
CA VAL A 211 -19.72 -2.69 18.35
C VAL A 211 -19.37 -1.72 19.48
N ALA A 212 -19.90 -1.93 20.70
CA ALA A 212 -19.54 -1.14 21.86
C ALA A 212 -18.03 -1.16 22.14
N ASP A 213 -17.41 -2.35 22.07
CA ASP A 213 -15.96 -2.51 22.26
C ASP A 213 -15.17 -1.77 21.19
N ALA A 214 -15.66 -1.76 19.94
CA ALA A 214 -14.99 -1.13 18.82
C ALA A 214 -14.88 0.39 18.94
N LEU A 215 -15.80 1.04 19.65
CA LEU A 215 -15.83 2.50 19.77
C LEU A 215 -14.65 3.07 20.58
N PRO A 216 -14.11 4.24 20.18
CA PRO A 216 -13.29 5.07 21.06
C PRO A 216 -14.01 5.33 22.38
N VAL A 217 -13.32 5.09 23.50
CA VAL A 217 -13.91 5.12 24.86
C VAL A 217 -14.55 6.47 25.17
N GLU A 218 -13.93 7.55 24.72
CA GLU A 218 -14.38 8.93 24.90
C GLU A 218 -15.72 9.25 24.20
N HIS A 219 -16.11 8.47 23.18
CA HIS A 219 -17.34 8.69 22.41
C HIS A 219 -18.46 7.69 22.73
N ARG A 220 -18.17 6.59 23.44
CA ARG A 220 -19.13 5.49 23.68
C ARG A 220 -20.47 5.97 24.25
N SER A 221 -20.45 6.83 25.27
CA SER A 221 -21.67 7.36 25.92
C SER A 221 -22.59 8.16 25.01
N THR A 222 -22.09 8.66 23.88
CA THR A 222 -22.89 9.41 22.90
C THR A 222 -23.82 8.50 22.10
N PHE A 223 -23.41 7.24 21.94
CA PHE A 223 -24.11 6.22 21.16
C PHE A 223 -24.89 5.24 22.06
N GLU A 224 -24.73 5.33 23.38
CA GLU A 224 -25.57 4.63 24.34
C GLU A 224 -27.00 5.19 24.35
N ASN A 225 -27.99 4.33 24.59
CA ASN A 225 -29.41 4.70 24.71
C ASN A 225 -30.01 5.39 23.47
N ILE A 226 -29.44 5.17 22.27
CA ILE A 226 -30.11 5.55 21.03
C ILE A 226 -31.32 4.65 20.85
N ALA A 227 -32.49 5.26 20.67
CA ALA A 227 -33.75 4.53 20.55
C ALA A 227 -33.72 3.60 19.34
N ASP A 228 -34.05 2.33 19.56
CA ASP A 228 -34.26 1.35 18.51
C ASP A 228 -35.77 1.21 18.27
N GLY A 229 -36.27 1.81 17.17
CA GLY A 229 -37.70 1.83 16.83
C GLY A 229 -37.98 1.49 15.37
N GLN A 230 -39.25 1.37 14.96
CA GLN A 230 -39.58 1.08 13.55
C GLN A 230 -39.25 2.23 12.57
N ASP A 231 -38.96 3.42 13.09
CA ASP A 231 -38.54 4.58 12.31
C ASP A 231 -37.04 4.52 11.95
N LEU A 232 -36.54 5.52 11.21
CA LEU A 232 -35.13 5.66 10.86
C LEU A 232 -34.21 5.96 12.04
N ALA A 233 -34.75 6.35 13.20
CA ALA A 233 -33.96 6.54 14.40
C ALA A 233 -33.30 5.22 14.83
N GLY A 234 -31.99 5.28 15.11
CA GLY A 234 -31.20 4.08 15.39
C GLY A 234 -29.71 4.30 15.16
N LEU A 235 -28.95 3.22 15.28
CA LEU A 235 -27.51 3.15 15.00
C LEU A 235 -27.26 2.45 13.67
N TYR A 236 -26.36 3.00 12.88
CA TYR A 236 -25.99 2.48 11.57
C TYR A 236 -24.47 2.43 11.43
N LEU A 237 -23.93 1.25 11.14
CA LEU A 237 -22.50 0.98 11.02
C LEU A 237 -22.13 0.79 9.54
N SER A 238 -21.04 1.45 9.14
CA SER A 238 -20.32 1.21 7.89
C SER A 238 -18.86 0.92 8.24
N SER A 239 -18.28 -0.09 7.59
CA SER A 239 -16.89 -0.54 7.83
C SER A 239 -16.20 -0.80 6.51
N TYR A 240 -14.91 -0.49 6.40
CA TYR A 240 -14.08 -0.92 5.27
C TYR A 240 -12.63 -0.98 5.69
N SER A 241 -12.04 -2.17 5.54
CA SER A 241 -10.70 -2.46 6.06
C SER A 241 -10.60 -2.07 7.54
N ASP A 242 -9.63 -1.24 7.91
CA ASP A 242 -9.42 -0.75 9.27
C ASP A 242 -10.27 0.49 9.63
N TRP A 243 -11.04 1.05 8.70
CA TRP A 243 -11.86 2.24 8.89
C TRP A 243 -13.31 1.91 9.20
N HIS A 244 -13.89 2.65 10.15
CA HIS A 244 -15.26 2.46 10.59
C HIS A 244 -15.99 3.79 10.77
N ARG A 245 -17.29 3.73 10.56
CA ARG A 245 -18.21 4.87 10.67
C ARG A 245 -19.46 4.43 11.41
N LEU A 246 -19.83 5.15 12.46
CA LEU A 246 -21.06 4.93 13.21
C LEU A 246 -21.92 6.18 13.16
N LEU A 247 -23.09 6.05 12.54
CA LEU A 247 -24.11 7.08 12.46
C LEU A 247 -25.23 6.76 13.45
N ALA A 248 -25.54 7.70 14.33
CA ALA A 248 -26.74 7.69 15.15
C ALA A 248 -27.73 8.72 14.60
N LEU A 249 -28.94 8.27 14.27
CA LEU A 249 -30.07 9.15 13.96
C LEU A 249 -31.02 9.17 15.16
N ARG A 250 -31.37 10.36 15.65
CA ARG A 250 -32.25 10.54 16.81
C ARG A 250 -33.65 10.98 16.38
N PRO A 251 -34.72 10.57 17.09
CA PRO A 251 -36.09 10.95 16.73
C PRO A 251 -36.36 12.46 16.73
N ASP A 252 -35.50 13.27 17.36
CA ASP A 252 -35.59 14.72 17.41
C ASP A 252 -34.91 15.44 16.23
N GLY A 253 -34.52 14.70 15.18
CA GLY A 253 -33.92 15.25 13.97
C GLY A 253 -32.42 15.57 14.10
N ARG A 254 -31.75 15.07 15.15
CA ARG A 254 -30.30 15.23 15.35
C ARG A 254 -29.54 13.98 14.98
N TYR A 255 -28.31 14.15 14.46
CA TYR A 255 -27.40 13.04 14.23
C TYR A 255 -26.10 13.15 15.03
N SER A 256 -25.42 12.02 15.16
CA SER A 256 -24.02 11.94 15.60
C SER A 256 -23.30 10.95 14.69
N LEU A 257 -22.25 11.42 14.01
CA LEU A 257 -21.47 10.64 13.06
C LEU A 257 -20.02 10.56 13.53
N LEU A 258 -19.56 9.35 13.79
CA LEU A 258 -18.21 9.06 14.27
C LEU A 258 -17.44 8.30 13.21
N PHE A 259 -16.25 8.77 12.88
CA PHE A 259 -15.24 8.07 12.10
C PHE A 259 -14.10 7.67 13.02
N TRP A 260 -13.60 6.45 12.88
CA TRP A 260 -12.37 6.04 13.53
C TRP A 260 -11.71 4.92 12.74
N ARG A 261 -10.45 4.69 13.06
CA ARG A 261 -9.68 3.56 12.54
C ARG A 261 -9.29 2.65 13.68
N ILE A 262 -9.42 1.34 13.51
CA ILE A 262 -8.83 0.37 14.44
C ILE A 262 -7.48 -0.02 13.87
N HIS A 263 -6.41 0.49 14.47
CA HIS A 263 -5.07 0.24 13.93
C HIS A 263 -4.79 -1.28 13.93
N TYR A 264 -4.65 -1.88 12.75
CA TYR A 264 -4.58 -3.33 12.52
C TYR A 264 -3.53 -4.12 13.35
N ARG A 265 -2.57 -3.41 13.99
CA ARG A 265 -1.57 -4.00 14.91
C ARG A 265 -1.85 -3.75 16.39
N SER A 266 -1.84 -2.48 16.82
CA SER A 266 -2.05 -2.10 18.23
C SER A 266 -3.48 -2.32 18.70
N LEU A 267 -4.44 -2.40 17.75
CA LEU A 267 -5.88 -2.41 17.96
C LEU A 267 -6.40 -1.11 18.60
N GLU A 268 -5.57 -0.08 18.68
CA GLU A 268 -5.98 1.23 19.19
C GLU A 268 -6.97 1.90 18.26
N ARG A 269 -7.90 2.66 18.85
CA ARG A 269 -8.86 3.48 18.11
C ARG A 269 -8.17 4.82 17.83
N VAL A 270 -7.79 5.03 16.58
CA VAL A 270 -6.99 6.18 16.13
C VAL A 270 -7.74 6.94 15.03
N ASP A 271 -7.19 8.09 14.64
CA ASP A 271 -7.71 8.94 13.55
C ASP A 271 -9.20 9.29 13.71
N VAL A 272 -9.61 9.49 14.97
CA VAL A 272 -10.99 9.72 15.39
C VAL A 272 -11.48 11.10 14.91
N ARG A 273 -12.61 11.13 14.22
CA ARG A 273 -13.30 12.35 13.80
C ARG A 273 -14.78 12.25 14.15
N PHE A 274 -15.35 13.32 14.67
CA PHE A 274 -16.69 13.30 15.22
C PHE A 274 -17.51 14.53 14.80
N TYR A 275 -18.70 14.26 14.27
CA TYR A 275 -19.64 15.24 13.75
C TYR A 275 -21.00 15.10 14.43
N THR A 276 -21.67 16.23 14.61
CA THR A 276 -23.02 16.30 15.14
C THR A 276 -23.74 17.44 14.46
N GLY A 277 -25.04 17.26 14.23
CA GLY A 277 -25.85 18.29 13.62
C GLY A 277 -27.30 17.85 13.50
N THR A 278 -27.99 18.40 12.51
CA THR A 278 -29.37 18.07 12.18
C THR A 278 -29.47 17.31 10.88
N TYR A 279 -30.49 16.48 10.76
CA TYR A 279 -30.80 15.80 9.52
C TYR A 279 -32.24 16.03 9.10
N GLU A 280 -32.46 16.04 7.80
CA GLU A 280 -33.78 16.12 7.20
C GLU A 280 -34.09 14.85 6.42
N ILE A 281 -35.37 14.51 6.35
CA ILE A 281 -35.87 13.41 5.54
C ILE A 281 -36.71 14.02 4.43
N SER A 282 -36.40 13.66 3.20
CA SER A 282 -37.15 14.07 2.01
C SER A 282 -37.46 12.87 1.12
N ARG A 283 -38.19 13.11 0.03
CA ARG A 283 -38.37 12.12 -1.04
C ARG A 283 -37.82 12.66 -2.35
N ASN A 284 -37.09 11.84 -3.08
CA ASN A 284 -36.65 12.17 -4.43
C ASN A 284 -37.83 12.08 -5.44
N ALA A 285 -37.56 12.40 -6.72
CA ALA A 285 -38.57 12.35 -7.78
C ALA A 285 -39.16 10.95 -8.00
N GLU A 286 -38.39 9.90 -7.71
CA GLU A 286 -38.78 8.49 -7.84
C GLU A 286 -39.56 7.97 -6.60
N GLY A 287 -39.70 8.80 -5.57
CA GLY A 287 -40.40 8.48 -4.33
C GLY A 287 -39.53 7.81 -3.26
N ASP A 288 -38.24 7.62 -3.51
CA ASP A 288 -37.28 7.09 -2.53
C ASP A 288 -37.07 8.08 -1.41
N GLU A 289 -36.97 7.57 -0.19
CA GLU A 289 -36.70 8.37 1.00
C GLU A 289 -35.20 8.67 1.11
N ILE A 290 -34.88 9.94 1.30
CA ILE A 290 -33.51 10.47 1.37
C ILE A 290 -33.29 11.10 2.74
N VAL A 291 -32.21 10.71 3.40
CA VAL A 291 -31.70 11.35 4.61
C VAL A 291 -30.57 12.30 4.22
N GLU A 292 -30.68 13.57 4.57
CA GLU A 292 -29.67 14.59 4.32
C GLU A 292 -29.12 15.12 5.66
N LEU A 293 -27.82 14.97 5.87
CA LEU A 293 -27.09 15.40 7.06
C LEU A 293 -26.42 16.76 6.80
N ASP A 294 -26.54 17.70 7.73
CA ASP A 294 -25.88 19.01 7.64
C ASP A 294 -24.36 18.97 7.99
N ILE A 295 -23.58 18.10 7.35
CA ILE A 295 -22.15 17.92 7.66
C ILE A 295 -21.39 19.22 7.34
N ILE A 296 -20.74 19.79 8.37
CA ILE A 296 -19.87 20.98 8.23
C ILE A 296 -18.42 20.56 8.46
N LEU A 297 -17.62 20.59 7.39
CA LEU A 297 -16.19 20.32 7.44
C LEU A 297 -15.44 21.36 8.29
N ARG A 298 -14.42 20.89 9.00
CA ARG A 298 -13.57 21.67 9.93
C ARG A 298 -12.10 21.48 9.56
N ALA A 299 -11.20 22.24 10.18
CA ALA A 299 -9.76 22.18 9.89
C ALA A 299 -9.10 20.80 10.08
N GLY A 300 -9.75 19.87 10.81
CA GLY A 300 -9.30 18.48 10.99
C GLY A 300 -10.11 17.44 10.21
N SER A 301 -11.00 17.87 9.30
CA SER A 301 -11.79 16.99 8.46
C SER A 301 -10.98 16.44 7.29
N SER A 302 -11.32 15.25 6.83
CA SER A 302 -10.90 14.75 5.52
C SER A 302 -11.81 15.32 4.43
N GLY A 303 -11.26 15.53 3.23
CA GLY A 303 -12.03 16.03 2.07
C GLY A 303 -13.10 15.08 1.54
N GLY A 304 -13.24 13.88 2.12
CA GLY A 304 -14.32 12.94 1.80
C GLY A 304 -15.25 12.62 2.97
N ASP A 305 -15.12 13.31 4.10
CA ASP A 305 -16.01 13.11 5.26
C ASP A 305 -17.44 13.62 4.99
N ASP A 306 -17.63 14.50 4.00
CA ASP A 306 -18.93 15.00 3.54
C ASP A 306 -19.62 14.06 2.54
N ASN A 307 -18.96 13.02 2.04
CA ASN A 307 -19.60 12.03 1.17
C ASN A 307 -20.64 11.14 1.88
N ASP A 308 -20.89 11.37 3.17
CA ASP A 308 -21.93 10.72 3.99
C ASP A 308 -23.14 11.66 4.22
N ASP A 309 -23.16 12.82 3.57
CA ASP A 309 -24.21 13.84 3.73
C ASP A 309 -25.57 13.40 3.18
N ARG A 310 -25.61 12.61 2.11
CA ARG A 310 -26.86 12.22 1.43
C ARG A 310 -26.97 10.71 1.29
N LEU A 311 -28.00 10.15 1.92
CA LEU A 311 -28.21 8.72 2.05
C LEU A 311 -29.61 8.32 1.54
N VAL A 312 -29.70 7.23 0.78
CA VAL A 312 -30.96 6.63 0.33
C VAL A 312 -31.38 5.53 1.29
N VAL A 313 -32.60 5.58 1.78
CA VAL A 313 -33.14 4.56 2.68
C VAL A 313 -33.51 3.30 1.89
N MET A 314 -33.10 2.14 2.39
CA MET A 314 -33.53 0.84 1.88
C MET A 314 -33.98 -0.06 3.03
N HIS A 315 -35.12 -0.73 2.85
CA HIS A 315 -35.62 -1.74 3.77
C HIS A 315 -35.72 -3.08 3.05
N SER A 316 -35.08 -4.11 3.60
CA SER A 316 -35.11 -5.46 3.02
C SER A 316 -34.98 -6.50 4.12
N GLY A 317 -35.83 -7.54 4.09
CA GLY A 317 -35.77 -8.66 5.04
C GLY A 317 -35.88 -8.28 6.52
N GLY A 318 -36.50 -7.14 6.85
CA GLY A 318 -36.58 -6.61 8.23
C GLY A 318 -35.34 -5.84 8.69
N ALA A 319 -34.31 -5.74 7.85
CA ALA A 319 -33.16 -4.85 8.07
C ALA A 319 -33.38 -3.49 7.39
N SER A 320 -32.72 -2.47 7.93
CA SER A 320 -32.69 -1.12 7.35
C SER A 320 -31.26 -0.75 6.98
N PHE A 321 -31.10 -0.13 5.82
CA PHE A 321 -29.84 0.32 5.29
C PHE A 321 -29.94 1.78 4.87
N LEU A 322 -28.82 2.49 4.95
CA LEU A 322 -28.65 3.83 4.42
C LEU A 322 -27.56 3.77 3.35
N LEU A 323 -27.94 3.82 2.09
CA LEU A 323 -27.03 3.70 0.95
C LEU A 323 -26.46 5.08 0.62
N ARG A 324 -25.14 5.20 0.48
CA ARG A 324 -24.51 6.47 0.15
C ARG A 324 -24.81 6.82 -1.30
N ILE A 325 -25.36 8.02 -1.53
CA ILE A 325 -25.83 8.38 -2.88
C ILE A 325 -24.70 8.39 -3.91
N HIS A 326 -23.49 8.77 -3.49
CA HIS A 326 -22.29 8.80 -4.32
C HIS A 326 -21.78 7.41 -4.72
N ASP A 327 -22.19 6.36 -4.02
CA ASP A 327 -21.72 4.99 -4.23
C ASP A 327 -22.79 4.08 -4.87
N LEU A 328 -23.96 4.60 -5.27
CA LEU A 328 -25.03 3.81 -5.87
C LEU A 328 -24.59 3.07 -7.13
N ASP A 329 -23.74 3.67 -7.95
CA ASP A 329 -23.17 3.04 -9.15
C ASP A 329 -22.29 1.83 -8.81
N HIS A 330 -21.53 1.90 -7.72
CA HIS A 330 -20.72 0.82 -7.21
C HIS A 330 -21.57 -0.30 -6.62
N ILE A 331 -22.61 0.04 -5.84
CA ILE A 331 -23.59 -0.93 -5.32
C ILE A 331 -24.28 -1.64 -6.47
N ALA A 332 -24.79 -0.91 -7.47
CA ALA A 332 -25.47 -1.50 -8.62
C ALA A 332 -24.56 -2.41 -9.44
N THR A 333 -23.28 -2.04 -9.58
CA THR A 333 -22.26 -2.87 -10.24
C THR A 333 -22.06 -4.18 -9.47
N ALA A 334 -21.98 -4.12 -8.14
CA ALA A 334 -21.81 -5.31 -7.31
C ALA A 334 -23.04 -6.23 -7.37
N ILE A 335 -24.25 -5.68 -7.30
CA ILE A 335 -25.49 -6.45 -7.39
C ILE A 335 -25.59 -7.12 -8.76
N GLY A 336 -25.42 -6.37 -9.85
CA GLY A 336 -25.55 -6.91 -11.21
C GLY A 336 -24.45 -7.92 -11.58
N GLY A 337 -23.24 -7.74 -11.02
CA GLY A 337 -22.07 -8.54 -11.30
C GLY A 337 -21.93 -9.80 -10.45
N TRP A 338 -22.07 -9.67 -9.14
CA TRP A 338 -21.77 -10.73 -8.16
C TRP A 338 -22.96 -11.16 -7.31
N ASP A 339 -24.16 -10.57 -7.49
CA ASP A 339 -25.34 -10.82 -6.64
C ASP A 339 -25.07 -10.47 -5.16
N GLU A 340 -24.32 -9.39 -4.95
CA GLU A 340 -23.84 -8.90 -3.65
C GLU A 340 -24.07 -7.38 -3.52
N MET A 341 -24.17 -6.87 -2.29
CA MET A 341 -24.34 -5.43 -1.99
C MET A 341 -23.11 -4.57 -2.31
N GLY A 342 -21.97 -5.18 -2.59
CA GLY A 342 -20.67 -4.52 -2.69
C GLY A 342 -20.02 -4.26 -1.34
N ARG A 343 -19.03 -3.38 -1.30
CA ARG A 343 -18.26 -3.11 -0.09
C ARG A 343 -19.12 -2.41 0.96
N SER A 344 -18.92 -2.75 2.22
CA SER A 344 -19.64 -2.14 3.35
C SER A 344 -19.32 -0.66 3.60
N GLU A 345 -18.37 -0.06 2.88
CA GLU A 345 -18.18 1.41 2.85
C GLU A 345 -19.26 2.15 2.04
N TYR A 346 -19.98 1.46 1.16
CA TYR A 346 -20.98 2.07 0.29
C TYR A 346 -22.34 2.27 0.97
N TYR A 347 -22.55 1.63 2.12
CA TYR A 347 -23.81 1.68 2.85
C TYR A 347 -23.57 1.57 4.35
N PHE A 348 -24.50 2.11 5.13
CA PHE A 348 -24.59 1.81 6.55
C PHE A 348 -25.68 0.78 6.79
N ARG A 349 -25.37 -0.23 7.62
CA ARG A 349 -26.32 -1.23 8.08
C ARG A 349 -26.79 -0.88 9.49
N ARG A 350 -28.10 -0.98 9.74
CA ARG A 350 -28.65 -0.84 11.08
C ARG A 350 -28.15 -1.93 12.02
N ILE A 351 -27.75 -1.53 13.22
CA ILE A 351 -27.12 -2.38 14.25
C ILE A 351 -27.49 -1.92 15.66
N THR A 352 -27.13 -2.72 16.65
CA THR A 352 -27.10 -2.37 18.08
C THR A 352 -25.67 -2.43 18.63
N LEU A 353 -25.41 -1.80 19.78
CA LEU A 353 -24.07 -1.79 20.36
C LEU A 353 -23.59 -3.16 20.85
N ASP A 354 -24.52 -4.05 21.22
CA ASP A 354 -24.23 -5.40 21.71
C ASP A 354 -24.02 -6.42 20.59
N GLU A 355 -24.29 -6.05 19.34
CA GLU A 355 -24.02 -6.92 18.20
C GLU A 355 -22.52 -7.18 18.04
N ALA A 356 -22.21 -8.37 17.51
CA ALA A 356 -20.85 -8.74 17.16
C ALA A 356 -20.25 -7.71 16.20
N PHE A 357 -19.03 -7.27 16.49
CA PHE A 357 -18.33 -6.38 15.57
C PHE A 357 -18.00 -7.15 14.29
N PRO A 358 -18.36 -6.63 13.10
CA PRO A 358 -18.14 -7.36 11.85
C PRO A 358 -16.65 -7.70 11.70
N GLU A 359 -16.35 -8.96 11.39
CA GLU A 359 -14.98 -9.38 11.08
C GLU A 359 -14.52 -8.73 9.78
N GLU A 360 -13.22 -8.41 9.72
CA GLU A 360 -12.53 -7.96 8.51
C GLU A 360 -12.58 -9.08 7.46
N SER A 361 -13.66 -9.13 6.70
CA SER A 361 -13.77 -9.98 5.53
C SER A 361 -14.29 -9.14 4.37
N ASP A 362 -13.69 -9.34 3.19
CA ASP A 362 -14.14 -8.80 1.90
C ASP A 362 -15.52 -9.36 1.47
N ASP A 363 -16.19 -10.10 2.36
CA ASP A 363 -17.47 -10.74 2.10
C ASP A 363 -18.58 -9.71 2.21
N SER A 364 -18.94 -9.18 1.05
CA SER A 364 -20.15 -8.41 0.86
C SER A 364 -21.39 -9.20 1.31
N LEU A 365 -22.41 -8.48 1.80
CA LEU A 365 -23.71 -9.08 2.05
C LEU A 365 -24.33 -9.53 0.71
N PRO A 366 -25.08 -10.65 0.70
CA PRO A 366 -25.88 -11.02 -0.47
C PRO A 366 -26.78 -9.87 -0.91
N ALA A 367 -26.97 -9.71 -2.21
CA ALA A 367 -27.88 -8.70 -2.73
C ALA A 367 -29.30 -8.95 -2.20
N PRO A 368 -30.01 -7.91 -1.74
CA PRO A 368 -31.40 -8.03 -1.38
C PRO A 368 -32.27 -8.29 -2.62
N PRO A 369 -33.51 -8.77 -2.45
CA PRO A 369 -34.43 -8.93 -3.57
C PRO A 369 -34.56 -7.64 -4.38
N PHE A 370 -34.56 -7.72 -5.70
CA PHE A 370 -34.64 -6.55 -6.59
C PHE A 370 -35.82 -5.62 -6.27
N ALA A 371 -36.94 -6.19 -5.85
CA ALA A 371 -38.15 -5.43 -5.47
C ALA A 371 -37.98 -4.56 -4.21
N ASP A 372 -37.02 -4.89 -3.35
CA ASP A 372 -36.71 -4.16 -2.12
C ASP A 372 -35.69 -3.04 -2.34
N LEU A 373 -35.03 -2.99 -3.51
CA LEU A 373 -34.08 -1.93 -3.85
C LEU A 373 -34.83 -0.59 -4.01
N PRO A 374 -34.23 0.55 -3.59
CA PRO A 374 -34.75 1.87 -3.94
C PRO A 374 -34.85 2.05 -5.45
N ARG A 375 -35.81 2.83 -5.94
CA ARG A 375 -36.04 3.05 -7.38
C ARG A 375 -34.82 3.62 -8.07
N VAL A 376 -34.13 4.58 -7.46
CA VAL A 376 -32.87 5.11 -7.98
C VAL A 376 -31.82 4.01 -8.22
N LEU A 377 -31.80 2.97 -7.38
CA LEU A 377 -30.88 1.84 -7.54
C LEU A 377 -31.41 0.79 -8.53
N GLN A 378 -32.72 0.54 -8.58
CA GLN A 378 -33.34 -0.35 -9.57
C GLN A 378 -33.06 0.10 -11.00
N VAL A 379 -33.06 1.41 -11.25
CA VAL A 379 -32.73 2.00 -12.57
C VAL A 379 -31.27 1.73 -12.96
N LEU A 380 -30.37 1.60 -11.98
CA LEU A 380 -28.95 1.38 -12.19
C LEU A 380 -28.56 -0.11 -12.31
N VAL A 381 -29.35 -1.03 -11.74
CA VAL A 381 -29.03 -2.46 -11.76
C VAL A 381 -29.48 -3.08 -13.09
N HIS A 382 -28.52 -3.58 -13.85
CA HIS A 382 -28.76 -4.35 -15.07
C HIS A 382 -29.27 -5.77 -14.72
N VAL A 383 -30.59 -5.95 -14.71
CA VAL A 383 -31.23 -7.26 -14.43
C VAL A 383 -30.73 -8.33 -15.41
N GLU A 384 -30.71 -7.98 -16.69
CA GLU A 384 -30.00 -8.72 -17.73
C GLU A 384 -28.59 -8.16 -17.86
N PRO A 385 -27.55 -9.01 -17.82
CA PRO A 385 -26.19 -8.50 -17.88
C PRO A 385 -25.89 -7.92 -19.26
N LEU A 386 -25.15 -6.82 -19.29
CA LEU A 386 -24.67 -6.24 -20.54
C LEU A 386 -23.71 -7.22 -21.22
N ARG A 387 -23.71 -7.20 -22.55
CA ARG A 387 -22.90 -8.10 -23.38
C ARG A 387 -22.13 -7.33 -24.47
N PRO A 388 -21.16 -6.47 -24.10
CA PRO A 388 -20.38 -5.74 -25.08
C PRO A 388 -19.45 -6.67 -25.88
N THR A 389 -19.26 -6.34 -27.16
CA THR A 389 -18.33 -6.99 -28.08
C THR A 389 -17.06 -6.17 -28.23
N ILE A 390 -15.90 -6.82 -28.20
CA ILE A 390 -14.62 -6.17 -28.51
C ILE A 390 -14.58 -5.83 -30.01
N THR A 391 -14.47 -4.54 -30.34
CA THR A 391 -14.37 -4.04 -31.72
C THR A 391 -12.94 -3.74 -32.14
N HIS A 392 -12.05 -3.49 -31.18
CA HIS A 392 -10.63 -3.23 -31.42
C HIS A 392 -9.79 -3.67 -30.22
N VAL A 393 -8.59 -4.19 -30.49
CA VAL A 393 -7.57 -4.54 -29.49
C VAL A 393 -6.32 -3.72 -29.82
N GLU A 394 -5.85 -2.93 -28.86
CA GLU A 394 -4.62 -2.15 -29.01
C GLU A 394 -3.37 -3.06 -28.99
N GLU A 395 -2.22 -2.52 -29.39
CA GLU A 395 -0.95 -3.25 -29.23
C GLU A 395 -0.59 -3.30 -27.74
N PRO A 396 -0.16 -4.47 -27.22
CA PRO A 396 0.26 -4.57 -25.82
C PRO A 396 1.50 -3.72 -25.54
N ASP A 397 1.49 -3.00 -24.42
CA ASP A 397 2.67 -2.27 -23.94
C ASP A 397 3.60 -3.23 -23.20
N LEU A 398 4.75 -3.54 -23.82
CA LEU A 398 5.73 -4.48 -23.27
C LEU A 398 6.49 -3.91 -22.07
N ASP A 399 6.53 -2.58 -21.93
CA ASP A 399 7.21 -1.93 -20.80
C ASP A 399 6.37 -2.01 -19.51
N GLU A 400 5.06 -2.30 -19.64
CA GLU A 400 4.12 -2.49 -18.53
C GLU A 400 3.83 -3.96 -18.20
N GLU A 401 4.46 -4.91 -18.92
CA GLU A 401 4.36 -6.35 -18.63
C GLU A 401 5.23 -6.75 -17.43
N ASP A 402 4.70 -7.62 -16.56
CA ASP A 402 5.42 -8.22 -15.44
C ASP A 402 5.31 -9.75 -15.49
N ASP A 403 6.46 -10.43 -15.58
CA ASP A 403 6.56 -11.90 -15.73
C ASP A 403 5.64 -12.50 -16.82
N GLY A 404 5.46 -11.77 -17.93
CA GLY A 404 4.64 -12.18 -19.07
C GLY A 404 3.14 -12.02 -18.85
N GLU A 405 2.72 -11.38 -17.76
CA GLU A 405 1.36 -10.91 -17.53
C GLU A 405 1.26 -9.43 -17.85
N GLY A 406 0.17 -9.05 -18.51
CA GLY A 406 -0.06 -7.66 -18.87
C GLY A 406 -1.55 -7.34 -19.00
N THR A 407 -1.83 -6.07 -19.25
CA THR A 407 -3.18 -5.59 -19.57
C THR A 407 -3.15 -4.94 -20.94
N VAL A 408 -4.11 -5.29 -21.80
CA VAL A 408 -4.26 -4.68 -23.13
C VAL A 408 -5.58 -3.92 -23.19
N MET A 409 -5.54 -2.72 -23.76
CA MET A 409 -6.73 -1.91 -23.93
C MET A 409 -7.54 -2.40 -25.14
N CYS A 410 -8.82 -2.69 -24.91
CA CYS A 410 -9.78 -3.07 -25.94
C CYS A 410 -10.89 -2.03 -26.03
N THR A 411 -11.38 -1.73 -27.23
CA THR A 411 -12.56 -0.87 -27.46
C THR A 411 -13.80 -1.74 -27.58
N LEU A 412 -14.89 -1.32 -26.94
CA LEU A 412 -16.18 -2.01 -26.94
C LEU A 412 -17.15 -1.35 -27.94
N ASP A 413 -18.19 -2.10 -28.33
CA ASP A 413 -19.34 -1.60 -29.10
C ASP A 413 -20.41 -0.89 -28.26
N LEU A 414 -20.30 -0.97 -26.93
CA LEU A 414 -21.13 -0.27 -25.96
C LEU A 414 -20.34 0.83 -25.25
N GLY A 415 -21.04 1.86 -24.80
CA GLY A 415 -20.48 2.97 -24.02
C GLY A 415 -21.24 3.27 -22.72
N GLU A 416 -21.00 4.48 -22.21
CA GLU A 416 -21.64 5.01 -21.01
C GLU A 416 -23.16 5.09 -21.15
N GLU A 417 -23.67 5.50 -22.32
CA GLU A 417 -25.11 5.65 -22.55
C GLU A 417 -25.83 4.29 -22.62
N ASP A 418 -25.09 3.22 -22.88
CA ASP A 418 -25.59 1.83 -22.84
C ASP A 418 -25.51 1.24 -21.42
N GLY A 419 -24.99 2.00 -20.44
CA GLY A 419 -24.94 1.63 -19.04
C GLY A 419 -23.63 1.04 -18.55
N LEU A 420 -22.55 1.09 -19.34
CA LEU A 420 -21.20 0.79 -18.83
C LEU A 420 -20.73 1.90 -17.89
N ARG A 421 -19.92 1.54 -16.89
CA ARG A 421 -19.40 2.48 -15.88
C ARG A 421 -17.91 2.31 -15.69
N PHE A 422 -17.26 3.37 -15.25
CA PHE A 422 -15.84 3.32 -14.91
C PHE A 422 -15.58 2.27 -13.82
N ASN A 423 -14.50 1.50 -13.95
CA ASN A 423 -14.17 0.36 -13.10
C ASN A 423 -15.20 -0.78 -13.06
N MET A 424 -16.19 -0.79 -13.96
CA MET A 424 -17.10 -1.94 -14.07
C MET A 424 -16.32 -3.17 -14.59
N PRO A 425 -16.37 -4.31 -13.87
CA PRO A 425 -15.70 -5.52 -14.30
C PRO A 425 -16.44 -6.18 -15.46
N LEU A 426 -15.68 -6.77 -16.36
CA LEU A 426 -16.16 -7.51 -17.52
C LEU A 426 -15.46 -8.86 -17.61
N TYR A 427 -16.21 -9.89 -17.95
CA TYR A 427 -15.79 -11.29 -17.95
C TYR A 427 -16.13 -11.97 -19.26
N SER A 428 -15.38 -13.00 -19.64
CA SER A 428 -15.85 -13.95 -20.64
C SER A 428 -17.14 -14.63 -20.16
N PRO A 429 -18.16 -14.78 -21.04
CA PRO A 429 -19.34 -15.57 -20.74
C PRO A 429 -18.97 -17.03 -20.42
N PRO A 430 -19.71 -17.69 -19.51
CA PRO A 430 -19.39 -19.04 -19.03
C PRO A 430 -19.49 -20.11 -20.12
N ASP A 431 -20.16 -19.83 -21.23
CA ASP A 431 -20.31 -20.68 -22.41
C ASP A 431 -19.18 -20.51 -23.45
N THR A 432 -18.13 -19.76 -23.12
CA THR A 432 -16.96 -19.59 -23.97
C THR A 432 -15.74 -20.30 -23.39
N ASP A 433 -14.87 -20.83 -24.25
CA ASP A 433 -13.55 -21.39 -23.84
C ASP A 433 -12.54 -20.30 -23.47
N ARG A 434 -13.00 -19.05 -23.28
CA ARG A 434 -12.19 -17.88 -22.97
C ARG A 434 -12.30 -17.58 -21.48
N GLN A 435 -11.22 -17.06 -20.89
CA GLN A 435 -11.16 -16.66 -19.48
C GLN A 435 -10.73 -15.19 -19.37
N LEU A 436 -11.29 -14.33 -20.22
CA LEU A 436 -10.99 -12.90 -20.21
C LEU A 436 -11.58 -12.26 -18.96
N LYS A 437 -10.80 -11.37 -18.35
CA LYS A 437 -11.21 -10.53 -17.24
C LYS A 437 -10.62 -9.14 -17.43
N GLY A 438 -11.47 -8.13 -17.31
CA GLY A 438 -11.04 -6.74 -17.48
C GLY A 438 -11.92 -5.75 -16.76
N TRP A 439 -11.50 -4.49 -16.79
CA TRP A 439 -12.22 -3.37 -16.17
C TRP A 439 -12.35 -2.21 -17.15
N VAL A 440 -13.53 -1.61 -17.21
CA VAL A 440 -13.76 -0.40 -18.00
C VAL A 440 -12.88 0.73 -17.46
N TRP A 441 -12.01 1.27 -18.32
CA TRP A 441 -10.95 2.21 -17.92
C TRP A 441 -11.05 3.57 -18.62
N LYS A 442 -11.58 3.62 -19.85
CA LYS A 442 -11.83 4.90 -20.54
C LYS A 442 -13.29 4.99 -20.91
N MET A 443 -13.97 5.98 -20.35
CA MET A 443 -15.38 6.25 -20.60
C MET A 443 -15.56 6.97 -21.93
N ALA A 444 -16.56 6.55 -22.70
CA ALA A 444 -17.05 7.25 -23.88
C ALA A 444 -18.54 6.94 -24.07
N PRO A 445 -19.34 7.86 -24.63
CA PRO A 445 -20.79 7.68 -24.75
C PRO A 445 -21.24 6.37 -25.40
N HIS A 446 -20.53 5.92 -26.44
CA HIS A 446 -20.93 4.75 -27.26
C HIS A 446 -19.82 3.72 -27.49
N ALA A 447 -18.63 3.90 -26.91
CA ALA A 447 -17.48 3.03 -27.19
C ALA A 447 -16.45 3.09 -26.05
N CYS A 448 -16.82 2.60 -24.87
CA CYS A 448 -15.91 2.53 -23.74
C CYS A 448 -14.70 1.64 -24.06
N LYS A 449 -13.58 1.87 -23.36
CA LYS A 449 -12.43 0.99 -23.42
C LYS A 449 -12.26 0.21 -22.13
N VAL A 450 -11.95 -1.08 -22.27
CA VAL A 450 -11.71 -2.02 -21.18
C VAL A 450 -10.24 -2.44 -21.20
N GLY A 451 -9.58 -2.42 -20.04
CA GLY A 451 -8.27 -3.05 -19.86
C GLY A 451 -8.50 -4.53 -19.56
N VAL A 452 -8.10 -5.42 -20.47
CA VAL A 452 -8.27 -6.87 -20.35
C VAL A 452 -6.93 -7.50 -20.02
N LYS A 453 -6.88 -8.32 -18.98
CA LYS A 453 -5.68 -9.06 -18.60
C LYS A 453 -5.36 -10.16 -19.60
N TYR A 454 -4.07 -10.38 -19.82
CA TYR A 454 -3.55 -11.49 -20.62
C TYR A 454 -2.27 -12.05 -20.02
N ARG A 455 -1.89 -13.26 -20.45
CA ARG A 455 -0.60 -13.89 -20.13
C ARG A 455 0.05 -14.43 -21.39
N ARG A 456 1.39 -14.41 -21.44
CA ARG A 456 2.18 -15.04 -22.51
C ARG A 456 2.47 -16.50 -22.22
N GLY A 457 2.44 -17.31 -23.28
CA GLY A 457 2.88 -18.70 -23.27
C GLY A 457 4.40 -18.85 -23.28
N GLU A 458 4.87 -20.09 -23.25
CA GLU A 458 6.31 -20.42 -23.30
C GLU A 458 7.00 -19.92 -24.59
N ASP A 459 6.24 -19.75 -25.68
CA ASP A 459 6.71 -19.22 -26.95
C ASP A 459 6.69 -17.68 -27.02
N GLY A 460 6.26 -17.02 -25.94
CA GLY A 460 6.13 -15.58 -25.85
C GLY A 460 4.88 -15.02 -26.55
N ALA A 461 4.01 -15.84 -27.14
CA ALA A 461 2.74 -15.39 -27.70
C ALA A 461 1.70 -15.20 -26.59
N ILE A 462 0.75 -14.27 -26.77
CA ILE A 462 -0.37 -14.12 -25.83
C ILE A 462 -1.29 -15.34 -25.98
N GLU A 463 -1.35 -16.17 -24.94
CA GLU A 463 -2.24 -17.32 -24.90
C GLU A 463 -3.64 -16.88 -24.46
N HIS A 464 -4.66 -17.29 -25.22
CA HIS A 464 -6.07 -17.02 -24.90
C HIS A 464 -6.46 -15.54 -24.68
N GLY A 465 -5.63 -14.58 -25.11
CA GLY A 465 -5.89 -13.15 -24.97
C GLY A 465 -7.08 -12.63 -25.79
N PRO A 466 -7.48 -11.36 -25.56
CA PRO A 466 -8.65 -10.77 -26.19
C PRO A 466 -8.47 -10.63 -27.70
N ALA A 467 -9.55 -10.87 -28.44
CA ALA A 467 -9.63 -10.72 -29.88
C ALA A 467 -10.86 -9.91 -30.29
N VAL A 468 -10.79 -9.29 -31.47
CA VAL A 468 -11.97 -8.65 -32.08
C VAL A 468 -13.07 -9.68 -32.30
N GLY A 469 -14.28 -9.35 -31.85
CA GLY A 469 -15.45 -10.24 -31.89
C GLY A 469 -15.68 -11.03 -30.60
N ASP A 470 -14.74 -11.03 -29.65
CA ASP A 470 -14.98 -11.61 -28.33
C ASP A 470 -16.07 -10.83 -27.60
N ILE A 471 -17.03 -11.56 -27.01
CA ILE A 471 -18.11 -10.99 -26.20
C ILE A 471 -17.66 -11.05 -24.74
N LEU A 472 -17.85 -9.94 -24.02
CA LEU A 472 -17.71 -9.87 -22.58
C LEU A 472 -19.08 -9.74 -21.93
N THR A 473 -19.16 -9.98 -20.62
CA THR A 473 -20.38 -9.78 -19.85
C THR A 473 -20.10 -9.16 -18.49
N THR A 474 -21.04 -8.35 -17.99
CA THR A 474 -20.95 -7.73 -16.66
C THR A 474 -21.23 -8.71 -15.52
N ARG A 475 -21.78 -9.91 -15.80
CA ARG A 475 -22.01 -10.94 -14.79
C ARG A 475 -20.75 -11.76 -14.56
N ALA A 476 -20.32 -11.85 -13.31
CA ALA A 476 -19.20 -12.70 -12.96
C ALA A 476 -19.55 -14.18 -13.21
N PRO A 477 -18.59 -14.99 -13.67
CA PRO A 477 -18.74 -16.44 -13.70
C PRO A 477 -18.96 -16.94 -12.27
N GLY A 478 -19.87 -17.89 -12.09
CA GLY A 478 -20.21 -18.43 -10.77
C GLY A 478 -19.09 -19.30 -10.22
N GLU A 479 -18.10 -18.70 -9.58
CA GLU A 479 -17.17 -19.23 -8.57
C GLU A 479 -16.16 -18.12 -8.22
N ARG A 480 -15.99 -17.81 -6.93
CA ARG A 480 -14.98 -16.86 -6.40
C ARG A 480 -13.63 -17.56 -6.27
#